data_AF-A8XX74-F1
#
_entry.id   AF-A8XX74-F1
#
_cell.length_a   1.000
_cell.length_b   1.000
_cell.length_c   1.000
_cell.angle_alpha   90.00
_cell.angle_beta   90.00
_cell.angle_gamma   90.00
#
_symmetry.space_group_name_H-M   'P 1'
#
loop_
_entity.id
_entity.type
_entity.pdbx_description
1 polymer ?
#
loop_
_entity_poly.entity_id
_entity_poly.type
_entity_poly.pdbx_seq_one_letter_code
_entity_poly.pdbx_strand_id
1 'polypeptide(L)'
;MIHSLLACLDVAVEPDVEFFVMSSIKYLCLHCEALSNARREHRGFLIWTQENQMVPKLWERLRSDYIQVGELATHLLLHAMTLPQGEEMFWKMVHRDFTSPQWNVRFDAVGKAYVLAQMIKTAPVKANKVVQTCLASVFYHFIASLHDPNPSVAQRAIIALRAMPSHTLKLICMCFESQFDHCIVDRPLIIHAITMMSILLPDQTTLTFDFFIQRFETLVLESQLSSQTEENIFVQG
;
A
#
# COMPACT_ATOMS: atom_id res chain seq x y z
N MET A 1 3.89 0.73 27.79
CA MET A 1 3.87 -0.67 27.36
C MET A 1 4.16 -0.84 25.86
N ILE A 2 3.34 -0.28 24.94
CA ILE A 2 3.60 -0.39 23.48
C ILE A 2 4.99 0.12 23.10
N HIS A 3 5.41 1.28 23.61
CA HIS A 3 6.76 1.79 23.39
C HIS A 3 7.85 0.78 23.78
N SER A 4 7.74 0.18 24.96
CA SER A 4 8.70 -0.81 25.45
C SER A 4 8.75 -2.03 24.54
N LEU A 5 7.60 -2.53 24.06
CA LEU A 5 7.56 -3.65 23.12
C LEU A 5 8.17 -3.28 21.76
N LEU A 6 7.91 -2.09 21.25
CA LEU A 6 8.53 -1.61 20.01
C LEU A 6 10.05 -1.47 20.16
N ALA A 7 10.53 -1.01 21.31
CA ALA A 7 11.97 -0.96 21.61
C ALA A 7 12.58 -2.37 21.72
N CYS A 8 11.85 -3.35 22.27
CA CYS A 8 12.30 -4.74 22.30
C CYS A 8 12.55 -5.33 20.91
N LEU A 9 11.88 -4.82 19.86
CA LEU A 9 12.12 -5.29 18.49
C LEU A 9 13.53 -4.96 17.97
N ASP A 10 14.27 -4.00 18.57
CA ASP A 10 15.64 -3.68 18.14
C ASP A 10 16.67 -4.72 18.62
N VAL A 11 16.33 -5.44 19.69
CA VAL A 11 17.21 -6.42 20.32
C VAL A 11 16.71 -7.86 20.14
N ALA A 12 15.54 -8.05 19.54
CA ALA A 12 14.97 -9.36 19.24
C ALA A 12 15.70 -9.99 18.05
N VAL A 13 16.76 -10.75 18.34
CA VAL A 13 17.55 -11.48 17.31
C VAL A 13 16.88 -12.79 16.91
N GLU A 14 16.21 -13.45 17.86
CA GLU A 14 15.55 -14.74 17.63
C GLU A 14 14.16 -14.54 17.00
N PRO A 15 13.84 -15.23 15.88
CA PRO A 15 12.55 -15.10 15.21
C PRO A 15 11.34 -15.35 16.12
N ASP A 16 11.43 -16.32 17.04
CA ASP A 16 10.34 -16.65 17.95
C ASP A 16 10.09 -15.53 18.98
N VAL A 17 11.15 -14.86 19.44
CA VAL A 17 11.05 -13.69 20.32
C VAL A 17 10.41 -12.53 19.56
N GLU A 18 10.85 -12.27 18.33
CA GLU A 18 10.26 -11.25 17.47
C GLU A 18 8.77 -11.53 17.21
N PHE A 19 8.41 -12.78 16.90
CA PHE A 19 7.02 -13.20 16.72
C PHE A 19 6.18 -12.96 17.98
N PHE A 20 6.70 -13.31 19.16
CA PHE A 20 5.98 -13.12 20.42
C PHE A 20 5.76 -11.63 20.74
N VAL A 21 6.80 -10.80 20.56
CA VAL A 21 6.70 -9.35 20.77
C VAL A 21 5.72 -8.74 19.79
N MET A 22 5.79 -9.10 18.50
CA MET A 22 4.85 -8.60 17.50
C MET A 22 3.41 -9.07 17.71
N SER A 23 3.22 -10.31 18.18
CA SER A 23 1.91 -10.83 18.57
C SER A 23 1.32 -10.03 19.73
N SER A 24 2.15 -9.66 20.70
CA SER A 24 1.74 -8.81 21.83
C SER A 24 1.37 -7.40 21.36
N ILE A 25 2.16 -6.79 20.47
CA ILE A 25 1.85 -5.48 19.89
C ILE A 25 0.53 -5.54 19.10
N LYS A 26 0.34 -6.57 18.27
CA LYS A 26 -0.91 -6.81 17.55
C LYS A 26 -2.10 -6.92 18.49
N TYR A 27 -1.96 -7.66 19.59
CA TYR A 27 -3.04 -7.79 20.55
C TYR A 27 -3.43 -6.45 21.17
N LEU A 28 -2.44 -5.67 21.61
CA LEU A 28 -2.70 -4.35 22.20
C LEU A 28 -3.31 -3.35 21.22
N CYS A 29 -2.83 -3.33 19.97
CA CYS A 29 -3.31 -2.37 18.98
C CYS A 29 -4.69 -2.75 18.45
N LEU A 30 -4.91 -4.03 18.11
CA LEU A 30 -6.10 -4.47 17.38
C LEU A 30 -7.22 -4.99 18.27
N HIS A 31 -6.92 -5.51 19.46
CA HIS A 31 -7.93 -6.04 20.40
C HIS A 31 -8.17 -5.14 21.60
N CYS A 32 -7.14 -4.45 22.10
CA CYS A 32 -7.29 -3.49 23.20
C CYS A 32 -7.41 -2.04 22.74
N GLU A 33 -7.37 -1.80 21.42
CA GLU A 33 -7.50 -0.46 20.80
C GLU A 33 -6.52 0.58 21.36
N ALA A 34 -5.36 0.15 21.86
CA ALA A 34 -4.48 1.00 22.68
C ALA A 34 -4.02 2.27 21.95
N LEU A 35 -3.68 2.16 20.67
CA LEU A 35 -3.28 3.32 19.86
C LEU A 35 -4.47 4.17 19.39
N SER A 36 -5.61 3.54 19.13
CA SER A 36 -6.86 4.25 18.82
C SER A 36 -7.34 5.11 19.99
N ASN A 37 -7.18 4.62 21.23
CA ASN A 37 -7.48 5.36 22.45
C ASN A 37 -6.47 6.50 22.67
N ALA A 38 -5.17 6.23 22.46
CA ALA A 38 -4.12 7.25 22.54
C ALA A 38 -4.32 8.42 21.56
N ARG A 39 -5.06 8.23 20.47
CA ARG A 39 -5.38 9.29 19.50
C ARG A 39 -6.02 10.53 20.14
N ARG A 40 -6.84 10.34 21.18
CA ARG A 40 -7.56 11.43 21.85
C ARG A 40 -6.74 12.04 22.99
N GLU A 41 -6.15 11.19 23.81
CA GLU A 41 -5.55 11.59 25.08
C GLU A 41 -4.05 11.92 24.96
N HIS A 42 -3.36 11.32 23.99
CA HIS A 42 -1.91 11.34 23.86
C HIS A 42 -1.45 11.49 22.40
N ARG A 43 -2.09 12.41 21.64
CA ARG A 43 -1.85 12.57 20.19
C ARG A 43 -0.38 12.78 19.83
N GLY A 44 0.36 13.59 20.60
CA GLY A 44 1.79 13.83 20.35
C GLY A 44 2.64 12.55 20.49
N PHE A 45 2.36 11.74 21.51
CA PHE A 45 3.01 10.44 21.70
C PHE A 45 2.66 9.46 20.57
N LEU A 46 1.40 9.46 20.11
CA LEU A 46 0.99 8.62 18.99
C LEU A 46 1.73 8.98 17.70
N ILE A 47 1.83 10.27 17.37
CA ILE A 47 2.58 10.76 16.21
C ILE A 47 4.05 10.35 16.32
N TRP A 48 4.69 10.65 17.45
CA TRP A 48 6.09 10.28 17.66
C TRP A 48 6.31 8.75 17.53
N THR A 49 5.38 7.96 18.06
CA THR A 49 5.42 6.49 17.95
C THR A 49 5.29 6.02 16.51
N GLN A 50 4.39 6.62 15.72
CA GLN A 50 4.24 6.30 14.29
C GLN A 50 5.52 6.60 13.51
N GLU A 51 6.08 7.78 13.70
CA GLU A 51 7.23 8.29 12.94
C GLU A 51 8.54 7.58 13.27
N ASN A 52 8.79 7.31 14.56
CA ASN A 52 10.12 6.90 15.02
C ASN A 52 10.22 5.41 15.34
N GLN A 53 9.09 4.72 15.49
CA GLN A 53 9.08 3.35 16.00
C GLN A 53 8.20 2.45 15.14
N MET A 54 6.89 2.70 15.09
CA MET A 54 5.92 1.75 14.57
C MET A 54 6.08 1.52 13.07
N VAL A 55 5.86 2.53 12.22
CA VAL A 55 5.89 2.32 10.77
C VAL A 55 7.27 1.87 10.28
N PRO A 56 8.40 2.51 10.68
CA PRO A 56 9.71 2.08 10.21
C PRO A 56 10.04 0.63 10.57
N LYS A 57 9.79 0.23 11.82
CA LYS A 57 10.09 -1.12 12.28
C LYS A 57 9.21 -2.16 11.59
N LEU A 58 7.93 -1.87 11.42
CA LEU A 58 7.04 -2.82 10.75
C LEU A 58 7.39 -2.98 9.26
N TRP A 59 7.78 -1.88 8.59
CA TRP A 59 8.23 -1.92 7.20
C TRP A 59 9.49 -2.79 7.02
N GLU A 60 10.47 -2.67 7.92
CA GLU A 60 11.68 -3.52 7.93
C GLU A 60 11.37 -5.02 8.09
N ARG A 61 10.25 -5.34 8.73
CA ARG A 61 9.85 -6.71 9.09
C ARG A 61 8.96 -7.39 8.04
N LEU A 62 8.73 -6.73 6.90
CA LEU A 62 8.12 -7.34 5.72
C LEU A 62 9.13 -8.23 4.98
N ARG A 63 9.55 -9.31 5.63
CA ARG A 63 10.60 -10.21 5.16
C ARG A 63 10.07 -11.61 4.86
N SER A 64 10.67 -12.29 3.88
CA SER A 64 10.19 -13.60 3.38
C SER A 64 10.82 -14.80 4.08
N ASP A 65 11.92 -14.60 4.80
CA ASP A 65 12.62 -15.60 5.61
C ASP A 65 11.80 -16.04 6.84
N TYR A 66 10.89 -15.19 7.32
CA TYR A 66 9.98 -15.54 8.42
C TYR A 66 8.57 -14.97 8.22
N ILE A 67 7.77 -15.73 7.48
CA ILE A 67 6.48 -15.28 6.94
C ILE A 67 5.45 -14.91 8.02
N GLN A 68 5.49 -15.55 9.20
CA GLN A 68 4.58 -15.19 10.29
C GLN A 68 4.83 -13.77 10.82
N VAL A 69 6.09 -13.32 10.86
CA VAL A 69 6.43 -11.93 11.18
C VAL A 69 5.98 -11.00 10.06
N GLY A 70 6.18 -11.36 8.80
CA GLY A 70 5.64 -10.60 7.66
C GLY A 70 4.11 -10.44 7.70
N GLU A 71 3.40 -11.49 8.10
CA GLU A 71 1.94 -11.46 8.28
C GLU A 71 1.55 -10.48 9.40
N LEU A 72 2.17 -10.60 10.57
CA LEU A 72 1.92 -9.70 11.71
C LEU A 72 2.26 -8.24 11.36
N ALA A 73 3.38 -8.00 10.68
CA ALA A 73 3.81 -6.68 10.22
C ALA A 73 2.77 -6.07 9.28
N THR A 74 2.26 -6.87 8.33
CA THR A 74 1.20 -6.45 7.42
C THR A 74 -0.06 -6.00 8.16
N HIS A 75 -0.58 -6.81 9.09
CA HIS A 75 -1.76 -6.43 9.87
C HIS A 75 -1.56 -5.14 10.67
N LEU A 76 -0.39 -4.99 11.29
CA LEU A 76 -0.04 -3.81 12.08
C LEU A 76 0.17 -2.57 11.21
N LEU A 77 0.76 -2.71 10.02
CA LEU A 77 0.93 -1.61 9.05
C LEU A 77 -0.41 -1.10 8.55
N LEU A 78 -1.32 -2.01 8.15
CA LEU A 78 -2.66 -1.61 7.72
C LEU A 78 -3.39 -0.82 8.81
N HIS A 79 -3.24 -1.21 10.08
CA HIS A 79 -3.78 -0.44 11.20
C HIS A 79 -3.06 0.89 11.39
N ALA A 80 -1.72 0.90 11.36
CA ALA A 80 -0.90 2.10 11.51
C ALA A 80 -1.27 3.17 10.48
N MET A 81 -1.48 2.81 9.21
CA MET A 81 -1.91 3.72 8.15
C MET A 81 -3.21 4.48 8.48
N THR A 82 -4.10 3.90 9.30
CA THR A 82 -5.37 4.53 9.69
C THR A 82 -5.24 5.48 10.88
N LEU A 83 -4.07 5.53 11.52
CA LEU A 83 -3.77 6.39 12.65
C LEU A 83 -3.10 7.70 12.17
N PRO A 84 -3.20 8.80 12.93
CA PRO A 84 -2.54 10.06 12.58
C PRO A 84 -1.06 9.86 12.30
N GLN A 85 -0.56 10.45 11.20
CA GLN A 85 0.82 10.37 10.72
C GLN A 85 1.27 8.98 10.21
N GLY A 86 0.43 7.95 10.29
CA GLY A 86 0.78 6.61 9.79
C GLY A 86 0.87 6.53 8.27
N GLU A 87 -0.09 7.10 7.53
CA GLU A 87 -0.09 7.13 6.06
C GLU A 87 1.13 7.89 5.50
N GLU A 88 1.43 9.05 6.08
CA GLU A 88 2.53 9.91 5.65
C GLU A 88 3.87 9.21 5.89
N MET A 89 4.04 8.58 7.05
CA MET A 89 5.25 7.83 7.35
C MET A 89 5.39 6.61 6.44
N PHE A 90 4.30 5.88 6.20
CA PHE A 90 4.34 4.71 5.31
C PHE A 90 4.76 5.12 3.89
N TRP A 91 4.17 6.20 3.37
CA TRP A 91 4.55 6.75 2.07
C TRP A 91 6.02 7.16 2.01
N LYS A 92 6.53 7.86 3.03
CA LYS A 92 7.95 8.25 3.12
C LYS A 92 8.88 7.03 3.08
N MET A 93 8.54 5.98 3.82
CA MET A 93 9.33 4.73 3.88
C MET A 93 9.35 4.00 2.52
N VAL A 94 8.18 3.84 1.90
CA VAL A 94 8.04 3.21 0.58
C VAL A 94 8.85 4.00 -0.44
N HIS A 95 8.62 5.30 -0.55
CA HIS A 95 9.29 6.14 -1.53
C HIS A 95 10.81 6.09 -1.33
N ARG A 96 11.29 6.31 -0.10
CA ARG A 96 12.72 6.26 0.25
C ARG A 96 13.40 4.98 -0.22
N ASP A 97 12.80 3.82 0.04
CA ASP A 97 13.44 2.55 -0.30
C ASP A 97 13.38 2.27 -1.81
N PHE A 98 12.24 2.55 -2.47
CA PHE A 98 12.08 2.33 -3.91
C PHE A 98 12.83 3.33 -4.79
N THR A 99 13.13 4.54 -4.31
CA THR A 99 13.93 5.53 -5.05
C THR A 99 15.36 5.64 -4.54
N SER A 100 15.80 4.71 -3.71
CA SER A 100 17.17 4.71 -3.19
C SER A 100 18.18 4.64 -4.34
N PRO A 101 19.29 5.40 -4.28
CA PRO A 101 20.37 5.27 -5.25
C PRO A 101 21.02 3.86 -5.20
N GLN A 102 20.91 3.17 -4.07
CA GLN A 102 21.47 1.84 -3.86
C GLN A 102 20.50 0.76 -4.37
N TRP A 103 20.91 0.00 -5.37
CA TRP A 103 20.05 -1.00 -6.02
C TRP A 103 19.61 -2.12 -5.07
N ASN A 104 20.44 -2.50 -4.09
CA ASN A 104 20.13 -3.53 -3.11
C ASN A 104 19.01 -3.10 -2.14
N VAL A 105 18.89 -1.79 -1.85
CA VAL A 105 17.76 -1.27 -1.07
C VAL A 105 16.47 -1.37 -1.90
N ARG A 106 16.52 -1.01 -3.18
CA ARG A 106 15.37 -1.18 -4.10
C ARG A 106 14.98 -2.65 -4.28
N PHE A 107 15.96 -3.54 -4.40
CA PHE A 107 15.77 -4.98 -4.48
C PHE A 107 15.03 -5.51 -3.24
N ASP A 108 15.42 -5.06 -2.05
CA ASP A 108 14.75 -5.42 -0.80
C ASP A 108 13.32 -4.86 -0.72
N ALA A 109 13.10 -3.61 -1.14
CA ALA A 109 11.78 -3.00 -1.22
C ALA A 109 10.79 -3.80 -2.11
N VAL A 110 11.25 -4.32 -3.25
CA VAL A 110 10.45 -5.25 -4.08
C VAL A 110 10.05 -6.49 -3.28
N GLY A 111 10.96 -7.02 -2.45
CA GLY A 111 10.67 -8.13 -1.54
C GLY A 111 9.59 -7.80 -0.50
N LYS A 112 9.73 -6.64 0.14
CA LYS A 112 8.76 -6.15 1.14
C LYS A 112 7.37 -5.96 0.53
N ALA A 113 7.29 -5.36 -0.66
CA ALA A 113 6.02 -5.19 -1.37
C ALA A 113 5.39 -6.53 -1.76
N TYR A 114 6.20 -7.51 -2.15
CA TYR A 114 5.72 -8.87 -2.43
C TYR A 114 5.12 -9.53 -1.18
N VAL A 115 5.83 -9.50 -0.05
CA VAL A 115 5.33 -10.05 1.23
C VAL A 115 4.05 -9.33 1.67
N LEU A 116 4.05 -7.99 1.62
CA LEU A 116 2.88 -7.20 1.95
C LEU A 116 1.66 -7.61 1.11
N ALA A 117 1.81 -7.67 -0.21
CA ALA A 117 0.73 -8.06 -1.12
C ALA A 117 0.18 -9.46 -0.83
N GLN A 118 1.05 -10.43 -0.51
CA GLN A 118 0.65 -11.81 -0.20
C GLN A 118 -0.09 -11.92 1.14
N MET A 119 0.25 -11.11 2.12
CA MET A 119 -0.27 -11.23 3.50
C MET A 119 -1.52 -10.39 3.76
N ILE A 120 -1.88 -9.47 2.84
CA ILE A 120 -3.05 -8.62 2.99
C ILE A 120 -4.35 -9.44 2.90
N LYS A 121 -5.26 -9.20 3.85
CA LYS A 121 -6.65 -9.64 3.76
C LYS A 121 -7.49 -8.58 3.06
N THR A 122 -8.36 -8.98 2.13
CA THR A 122 -9.15 -8.05 1.31
C THR A 122 -10.14 -7.20 2.10
N ALA A 123 -10.75 -7.75 3.15
CA ALA A 123 -11.79 -7.06 3.93
C ALA A 123 -11.35 -5.71 4.54
N PRO A 124 -10.24 -5.61 5.30
CA PRO A 124 -9.80 -4.33 5.85
C PRO A 124 -9.42 -3.30 4.78
N VAL A 125 -8.92 -3.74 3.62
CA VAL A 125 -8.60 -2.83 2.51
C VAL A 125 -9.85 -2.24 1.91
N LYS A 126 -10.86 -3.06 1.59
CA LYS A 126 -12.14 -2.59 1.01
C LYS A 126 -12.85 -1.55 1.89
N ALA A 127 -12.73 -1.69 3.21
CA ALA A 127 -13.38 -0.83 4.17
C ALA A 127 -12.71 0.55 4.36
N ASN A 128 -11.48 0.76 3.86
CA ASN A 128 -10.72 1.96 4.19
C ASN A 128 -10.00 2.58 2.98
N LYS A 129 -10.39 3.80 2.62
CA LYS A 129 -9.83 4.54 1.48
C LYS A 129 -8.38 4.98 1.68
N VAL A 130 -8.00 5.40 2.88
CA VAL A 130 -6.60 5.72 3.21
C VAL A 130 -5.69 4.52 2.97
N VAL A 131 -6.12 3.33 3.41
CA VAL A 131 -5.39 2.09 3.17
C VAL A 131 -5.31 1.79 1.67
N GLN A 132 -6.40 1.94 0.91
CA GLN A 132 -6.38 1.76 -0.55
C GLN A 132 -5.36 2.69 -1.23
N THR A 133 -5.29 3.97 -0.83
CA THR A 133 -4.32 4.94 -1.37
C THR A 133 -2.88 4.59 -0.98
N CYS A 134 -2.63 4.22 0.27
CA CYS A 134 -1.30 3.77 0.71
C CYS A 134 -0.83 2.54 -0.07
N LEU A 135 -1.73 1.56 -0.24
CA LEU A 135 -1.44 0.33 -0.98
C LEU A 135 -1.24 0.59 -2.47
N ALA A 136 -2.03 1.47 -3.08
CA ALA A 136 -1.82 1.91 -4.45
C ALA A 136 -0.41 2.48 -4.64
N SER A 137 0.10 3.28 -3.69
CA SER A 137 1.45 3.83 -3.76
C SER A 137 2.53 2.74 -3.79
N VAL A 138 2.50 1.77 -2.86
CA VAL A 138 3.52 0.71 -2.83
C VAL A 138 3.39 -0.24 -4.02
N PHE A 139 2.18 -0.54 -4.48
CA PHE A 139 1.98 -1.38 -5.66
C PHE A 139 2.44 -0.69 -6.95
N TYR A 140 2.24 0.63 -7.05
CA TYR A 140 2.78 1.41 -8.17
C TYR A 140 4.31 1.30 -8.20
N HIS A 141 5.00 1.54 -7.10
CA HIS A 141 6.47 1.42 -7.05
C HIS A 141 6.95 -0.01 -7.34
N PHE A 142 6.22 -1.02 -6.85
CA PHE A 142 6.50 -2.43 -7.16
C PHE A 142 6.42 -2.73 -8.65
N ILE A 143 5.39 -2.23 -9.35
CA ILE A 143 5.24 -2.42 -10.80
C ILE A 143 6.22 -1.56 -11.59
N ALA A 144 6.49 -0.33 -11.16
CA ALA A 144 7.51 0.52 -11.79
C ALA A 144 8.89 -0.15 -11.74
N SER A 145 9.16 -0.96 -10.70
CA SER A 145 10.40 -1.72 -10.55
C SER A 145 10.61 -2.78 -11.64
N LEU A 146 9.58 -3.15 -12.43
CA LEU A 146 9.74 -4.02 -13.60
C LEU A 146 10.72 -3.45 -14.64
N HIS A 147 10.91 -2.12 -14.63
CA HIS A 147 11.82 -1.38 -15.50
C HIS A 147 12.96 -0.72 -14.72
N ASP A 148 13.33 -1.26 -13.56
CA ASP A 148 14.47 -0.74 -12.79
C ASP A 148 15.77 -0.77 -13.62
N PRO A 149 16.63 0.27 -13.55
CA PRO A 149 17.90 0.30 -14.28
C PRO A 149 18.86 -0.83 -13.88
N ASN A 150 18.71 -1.39 -12.68
CA ASN A 150 19.44 -2.57 -12.26
C ASN A 150 18.68 -3.86 -12.66
N PRO A 151 19.28 -4.75 -13.47
CA PRO A 151 18.61 -5.96 -13.94
C PRO A 151 18.15 -6.91 -12.81
N SER A 152 18.87 -6.96 -11.68
CA SER A 152 18.50 -7.82 -10.56
C SER A 152 17.22 -7.34 -9.87
N VAL A 153 17.02 -6.03 -9.75
CA VAL A 153 15.79 -5.44 -9.21
C VAL A 153 14.62 -5.71 -10.16
N ALA A 154 14.80 -5.43 -11.45
CA ALA A 154 13.80 -5.68 -12.48
C ALA A 154 13.38 -7.15 -12.55
N GLN A 155 14.35 -8.07 -12.57
CA GLN A 155 14.07 -9.50 -12.59
C GLN A 155 13.35 -9.97 -11.33
N ARG A 156 13.71 -9.45 -10.15
CA ARG A 156 12.99 -9.76 -8.90
C ARG A 156 11.54 -9.31 -8.98
N ALA A 157 11.28 -8.10 -9.48
CA ALA A 157 9.92 -7.58 -9.62
C ALA A 157 9.09 -8.43 -10.60
N ILE A 158 9.67 -8.81 -11.74
CA ILE A 158 9.02 -9.66 -12.75
C ILE A 158 8.64 -11.03 -12.16
N ILE A 159 9.58 -11.69 -11.49
CA ILE A 159 9.34 -13.01 -10.89
C ILE A 159 8.29 -12.90 -9.78
N ALA A 160 8.42 -11.90 -8.90
CA ALA A 160 7.49 -11.67 -7.80
C ALA A 160 6.06 -11.43 -8.31
N LEU A 161 5.89 -10.59 -9.34
CA LEU A 161 4.57 -10.28 -9.90
C LEU A 161 3.95 -11.50 -10.59
N ARG A 162 4.74 -12.30 -11.33
CA ARG A 162 4.27 -13.56 -11.95
C ARG A 162 3.87 -14.64 -10.94
N ALA A 163 4.49 -14.63 -9.76
CA ALA A 163 4.17 -15.57 -8.70
C ALA A 163 2.90 -15.17 -7.89
N MET A 164 2.32 -13.99 -8.14
CA MET A 164 1.13 -13.53 -7.42
C MET A 164 -0.11 -14.36 -7.80
N PRO A 165 -0.87 -14.87 -6.83
CA PRO A 165 -2.19 -15.43 -7.07
C PRO A 165 -3.16 -14.39 -7.65
N SER A 166 -4.12 -14.85 -8.46
CA SER A 166 -5.11 -13.97 -9.10
C SER A 166 -5.92 -13.14 -8.10
N HIS A 167 -6.16 -13.63 -6.87
CA HIS A 167 -6.87 -12.85 -5.85
C HIS A 167 -6.04 -11.66 -5.32
N THR A 168 -4.72 -11.80 -5.27
CA THR A 168 -3.80 -10.71 -4.91
C THR A 168 -3.73 -9.68 -6.04
N LEU A 169 -3.68 -10.13 -7.30
CA LEU A 169 -3.73 -9.24 -8.46
C LEU A 169 -5.04 -8.44 -8.51
N LYS A 170 -6.19 -9.07 -8.22
CA LYS A 170 -7.49 -8.40 -8.04
C LYS A 170 -7.45 -7.30 -6.98
N LEU A 171 -6.77 -7.55 -5.86
CA LEU A 171 -6.63 -6.56 -4.79
C LEU A 171 -5.76 -5.38 -5.22
N ILE A 172 -4.67 -5.63 -5.95
CA ILE A 172 -3.81 -4.58 -6.53
C ILE A 172 -4.63 -3.70 -7.48
N CYS A 173 -5.37 -4.31 -8.43
CA CYS A 173 -6.23 -3.56 -9.35
C CYS A 173 -7.26 -2.72 -8.59
N MET A 174 -7.94 -3.28 -7.59
CA MET A 174 -8.92 -2.55 -6.78
C MET A 174 -8.30 -1.31 -6.09
N CYS A 175 -7.06 -1.38 -5.63
CA CYS A 175 -6.38 -0.22 -5.03
C CYS A 175 -6.09 0.84 -6.11
N PHE A 176 -5.67 0.43 -7.30
CA PHE A 176 -5.44 1.32 -8.44
C PHE A 176 -6.72 1.97 -8.96
N GLU A 177 -7.79 1.22 -9.13
CA GLU A 177 -9.12 1.71 -9.51
C GLU A 177 -9.60 2.76 -8.51
N SER A 178 -9.46 2.49 -7.20
CA SER A 178 -9.76 3.48 -6.18
C SER A 178 -8.90 4.72 -6.31
N GLN A 179 -7.59 4.58 -6.52
CA GLN A 179 -6.70 5.75 -6.64
C GLN A 179 -7.02 6.58 -7.90
N PHE A 180 -7.35 5.91 -9.01
CA PHE A 180 -7.75 6.54 -10.26
C PHE A 180 -8.99 7.43 -10.10
N ASP A 181 -9.98 6.95 -9.34
CA ASP A 181 -11.22 7.69 -9.07
C ASP A 181 -10.98 8.94 -8.19
N HIS A 182 -10.06 8.86 -7.23
CA HIS A 182 -9.89 9.90 -6.20
C HIS A 182 -8.76 10.89 -6.51
N CYS A 183 -7.77 10.51 -7.32
CA CYS A 183 -6.58 11.32 -7.57
C CYS A 183 -6.33 11.50 -9.08
N ILE A 184 -6.85 12.59 -9.64
CA ILE A 184 -6.76 12.89 -11.08
C ILE A 184 -5.30 12.92 -11.55
N VAL A 185 -4.40 13.49 -10.74
CA VAL A 185 -2.97 13.62 -11.07
C VAL A 185 -2.26 12.27 -11.21
N ASP A 186 -2.76 11.22 -10.57
CA ASP A 186 -2.16 9.88 -10.61
C ASP A 186 -2.68 9.02 -11.77
N ARG A 187 -3.76 9.43 -12.45
CA ARG A 187 -4.40 8.61 -13.49
C ARG A 187 -3.42 8.10 -14.58
N PRO A 188 -2.49 8.90 -15.12
CA PRO A 188 -1.51 8.39 -16.09
C PRO A 188 -0.60 7.30 -15.52
N LEU A 189 -0.20 7.45 -14.25
CA LEU A 189 0.65 6.49 -13.54
C LEU A 189 -0.08 5.16 -13.35
N ILE A 190 -1.37 5.23 -12.98
CA ILE A 190 -2.22 4.06 -12.80
C ILE A 190 -2.46 3.31 -14.11
N ILE A 191 -2.77 4.03 -15.20
CA ILE A 191 -2.94 3.43 -16.53
C ILE A 191 -1.65 2.74 -16.97
N HIS A 192 -0.50 3.40 -16.76
CA HIS A 192 0.80 2.81 -17.08
C HIS A 192 1.05 1.52 -16.29
N ALA A 193 0.82 1.53 -14.98
CA ALA A 193 1.01 0.35 -14.13
C ALA A 193 0.13 -0.83 -14.57
N ILE A 194 -1.16 -0.60 -14.83
CA ILE A 194 -2.05 -1.68 -15.29
C ILE A 194 -1.65 -2.17 -16.68
N THR A 195 -1.23 -1.29 -17.58
CA THR A 195 -0.68 -1.70 -18.89
C THR A 195 0.53 -2.64 -18.73
N MET A 196 1.44 -2.33 -17.81
CA MET A 196 2.59 -3.20 -17.53
C MET A 196 2.18 -4.55 -16.98
N MET A 197 1.18 -4.58 -16.08
CA MET A 197 0.63 -5.84 -15.59
C MET A 197 0.00 -6.65 -16.73
N SER A 198 -0.82 -6.06 -17.58
CA SER A 198 -1.50 -6.74 -18.70
C SER A 198 -0.50 -7.31 -19.70
N ILE A 199 0.59 -6.60 -19.98
CA ILE A 199 1.67 -7.10 -20.86
C ILE A 199 2.39 -8.29 -20.21
N LEU A 200 2.69 -8.20 -18.91
CA LEU A 200 3.45 -9.24 -18.23
C LEU A 200 2.63 -10.50 -17.92
N LEU A 201 1.32 -10.34 -17.76
CA LEU A 201 0.36 -11.36 -17.31
C LEU A 201 -0.83 -11.45 -18.28
N PRO A 202 -0.62 -11.80 -19.56
CA PRO A 202 -1.66 -11.75 -20.59
C PRO A 202 -2.85 -12.69 -20.32
N ASP A 203 -2.62 -13.77 -19.55
CA ASP A 203 -3.65 -14.77 -19.24
C ASP A 203 -4.54 -14.37 -18.04
N GLN A 204 -4.25 -13.25 -17.37
CA GLN A 204 -5.02 -12.81 -16.20
C GLN A 204 -6.25 -12.00 -16.61
N THR A 205 -7.41 -12.64 -16.62
CA THR A 205 -8.71 -12.05 -16.96
C THR A 205 -9.16 -10.88 -16.09
N THR A 206 -8.47 -10.62 -14.97
CA THR A 206 -8.74 -9.46 -14.11
C THR A 206 -8.13 -8.17 -14.65
N LEU A 207 -7.12 -8.26 -15.52
CA LEU A 207 -6.38 -7.12 -16.04
C LEU A 207 -7.01 -6.56 -17.32
N THR A 208 -8.35 -6.50 -17.36
CA THR A 208 -9.07 -5.87 -18.47
C THR A 208 -9.06 -4.36 -18.32
N PHE A 209 -9.23 -3.67 -19.44
CA PHE A 209 -9.35 -2.21 -19.46
C PHE A 209 -10.80 -1.73 -19.26
N ASP A 210 -11.75 -2.65 -18.99
CA ASP A 210 -13.18 -2.36 -18.92
C ASP A 210 -13.50 -1.29 -17.87
N PHE A 211 -12.83 -1.36 -16.71
CA PHE A 211 -12.96 -0.34 -15.67
C PHE A 211 -12.65 1.07 -16.21
N PHE A 212 -11.53 1.22 -16.91
CA PHE A 212 -11.11 2.52 -17.43
C PHE A 212 -12.03 3.01 -18.54
N ILE A 213 -12.44 2.13 -19.45
CA ILE A 213 -13.37 2.46 -20.53
C ILE A 213 -14.68 2.99 -19.93
N GLN A 214 -15.28 2.28 -18.98
CA GLN A 214 -16.51 2.69 -18.31
C GLN A 214 -16.34 4.03 -17.55
N ARG A 215 -15.18 4.26 -16.93
CA ARG A 215 -14.90 5.54 -16.27
C ARG A 215 -14.75 6.70 -17.25
N PHE A 216 -14.05 6.51 -18.36
CA PHE A 216 -13.95 7.54 -19.40
C PHE A 216 -15.32 7.87 -20.00
N GLU A 217 -16.15 6.87 -20.29
CA GLU A 217 -17.53 7.08 -20.75
C GLU A 217 -18.35 7.89 -19.75
N THR A 218 -18.23 7.57 -18.45
CA THR A 218 -18.91 8.31 -17.37
C THR A 218 -18.46 9.78 -17.34
N LEU A 219 -17.15 10.04 -17.39
CA LEU A 219 -16.60 11.40 -17.38
C LEU A 219 -17.01 12.20 -18.61
N VAL A 220 -17.10 11.57 -19.78
CA VAL A 220 -17.60 12.21 -21.01
C VAL A 220 -19.06 12.61 -20.85
N LEU A 221 -19.90 11.73 -20.31
CA LEU A 221 -21.31 12.03 -20.05
C LEU A 221 -21.47 13.18 -19.04
N GLU A 222 -20.71 13.16 -17.95
CA GLU A 222 -20.70 14.24 -16.95
C GLU A 222 -20.31 15.59 -17.58
N SER A 223 -19.29 15.60 -18.43
CA SER A 223 -18.85 16.82 -19.14
C SER A 223 -19.90 17.33 -20.14
N GLN A 224 -20.65 16.45 -20.80
CA GLN A 224 -21.71 16.85 -21.74
C GLN A 224 -22.93 17.43 -21.00
N LEU A 225 -23.25 16.90 -19.82
CA LEU A 225 -24.34 17.42 -18.98
C LEU A 225 -23.99 18.78 -18.37
N SER A 226 -22.73 18.99 -17.96
CA SER A 226 -22.30 20.29 -17.44
C SER A 226 -22.36 21.38 -18.53
N SER A 227 -21.93 21.08 -19.76
CA SER A 227 -21.98 22.07 -20.86
C SER A 227 -23.42 22.44 -21.26
N GLN A 228 -24.35 21.47 -21.26
CA GLN A 228 -25.78 21.74 -21.50
C GLN A 228 -26.42 22.59 -20.39
N THR A 229 -25.96 22.42 -19.15
CA THR A 229 -26.44 23.21 -18.01
C THR A 229 -25.95 24.66 -18.12
N GLU A 230 -24.70 24.87 -18.53
CA GLU A 230 -24.15 26.20 -18.79
C GLU A 230 -24.88 26.90 -19.95
N GLU A 231 -25.15 26.20 -21.05
CA GLU A 231 -25.92 26.75 -22.17
C GLU A 231 -27.34 27.19 -21.76
N ASN A 232 -28.01 26.43 -20.90
CA ASN A 232 -29.35 26.79 -20.41
C ASN A 232 -29.37 28.03 -19.50
N ILE A 233 -28.27 28.31 -18.78
CA ILE A 233 -28.15 29.51 -17.94
C ILE A 233 -28.02 30.78 -18.81
N PHE A 234 -27.34 30.69 -19.95
CA PHE A 234 -27.18 31.83 -20.87
C PHE A 234 -28.44 32.15 -21.70
N VAL A 235 -29.40 31.22 -21.80
CA VAL A 235 -30.65 31.43 -22.56
C VAL A 235 -31.77 32.06 -21.70
N GLN A 236 -31.61 32.14 -20.37
CA GLN A 236 -32.58 32.75 -19.46
C GLN A 236 -32.23 34.17 -18.96
N GLY A 237 -31.21 34.81 -19.54
CA GLY A 237 -30.80 36.20 -19.25
C GLY A 237 -31.51 37.26 -20.08
#